data_AF-A0AAN9PS46-F1
#
_entry.id   AF-A0AAN9PS46-F1
#
_cell.length_a   1.000
_cell.length_b   1.000
_cell.length_c   1.000
_cell.angle_alpha   90.00
_cell.angle_beta   90.00
_cell.angle_gamma   90.00
#
_symmetry.space_group_name_H-M   'P 1'
#
loop_
_entity.id
_entity.type
_entity.pdbx_description
1 polymer ?
#
loop_
_entity_poly.entity_id
_entity_poly.type
_entity_poly.pdbx_seq_one_letter_code
_entity_poly.pdbx_strand_id
1 'polypeptide(L)'
;MIFKTTNVIIHGIKIHHCKPQAPRVVIGPDGKVIPLGQVDGDAIRLVTALKIWIDHATLYGCQDGLLDVTRGSTNVTISNNWFRNQDKVMLLGHDDRYVRDRNMKVTVVYNHFGPNCNQRMPRIRYGYTHVSNNLYQGWVQYAIGGSMGLSLKSEANLFIARTKGSKEVTWRKVSSKNGDKWEFHLVRDAFENGALFMVTIKEQYFKVVDAESVRSLTRCSGALRCSKTSRC
;
A
#
# COMPACT_ATOMS: atom_id res chain seq x y z
N MET A 1 12.29 10.44 -1.74
CA MET A 1 12.70 9.45 -0.71
C MET A 1 12.62 10.11 0.66
N ILE A 2 12.08 9.42 1.65
CA ILE A 2 12.07 9.82 3.06
C ILE A 2 12.94 8.81 3.81
N PHE A 3 14.05 9.29 4.37
CA PHE A 3 15.11 8.44 4.91
C PHE A 3 15.46 8.83 6.34
N LYS A 4 15.39 7.87 7.26
CA LYS A 4 15.74 8.07 8.69
C LYS A 4 15.03 9.27 9.31
N THR A 5 13.72 9.38 9.09
CA THR A 5 12.89 10.49 9.58
C THR A 5 11.71 9.97 10.39
N THR A 6 11.21 10.78 11.31
CA THR A 6 10.00 10.48 12.10
C THR A 6 9.00 11.63 12.02
N ASN A 7 7.71 11.34 12.18
CA ASN A 7 6.61 12.33 12.25
C ASN A 7 6.46 13.14 10.95
N VAL A 8 6.15 12.46 9.84
CA VAL A 8 5.92 13.12 8.54
C VAL A 8 4.48 12.89 8.07
N ILE A 9 3.84 13.95 7.60
CA ILE A 9 2.54 13.89 6.93
C ILE A 9 2.75 14.23 5.46
N ILE A 10 2.25 13.38 4.56
CA ILE A 10 2.17 13.63 3.13
C ILE A 10 0.70 13.69 2.77
N HIS A 11 0.19 14.89 2.48
CA HIS A 11 -1.24 15.10 2.33
C HIS A 11 -1.60 15.97 1.11
N GLY A 12 -2.67 15.59 0.40
CA GLY A 12 -3.31 16.45 -0.60
C GLY A 12 -2.54 16.63 -1.92
N ILE A 13 -1.55 15.78 -2.21
CA ILE A 13 -0.67 15.92 -3.36
C ILE A 13 -0.91 14.89 -4.47
N LYS A 14 -0.49 15.24 -5.70
CA LYS A 14 -0.44 14.32 -6.83
C LYS A 14 1.02 14.01 -7.15
N ILE A 15 1.37 12.73 -7.24
CA ILE A 15 2.71 12.29 -7.68
C ILE A 15 2.52 11.30 -8.82
N HIS A 16 3.18 11.55 -9.94
CA HIS A 16 3.02 10.73 -11.12
C HIS A 16 4.17 10.83 -12.10
N HIS A 17 4.29 9.83 -12.97
CA HIS A 17 5.29 9.81 -14.05
C HIS A 17 6.73 9.93 -13.53
N CYS A 18 6.98 9.41 -12.33
CA CYS A 18 8.33 9.32 -11.77
C CYS A 18 9.20 8.39 -12.62
N LYS A 19 10.45 8.81 -12.82
CA LYS A 19 11.43 8.13 -13.65
C LYS A 19 12.67 7.81 -12.81
N PRO A 20 13.40 6.72 -13.13
CA PRO A 20 14.67 6.43 -12.50
C PRO A 20 15.66 7.55 -12.81
N GLN A 21 16.57 7.76 -11.88
CA GLN A 21 17.65 8.72 -12.06
C GLN A 21 18.98 8.03 -11.74
N ALA A 22 19.98 8.32 -12.57
CA ALA A 22 21.35 7.90 -12.33
C ALA A 22 21.89 8.50 -11.01
N PRO A 23 22.95 7.94 -10.43
CA PRO A 23 23.59 8.51 -9.25
C PRO A 23 23.98 9.98 -9.46
N ARG A 24 23.66 10.85 -8.50
CA ARG A 24 23.94 12.29 -8.54
C ARG A 24 24.18 12.85 -7.13
N VAL A 25 24.72 14.05 -7.04
CA VAL A 25 24.83 14.77 -5.76
C VAL A 25 23.57 15.58 -5.48
N VAL A 26 23.14 15.61 -4.22
CA VAL A 26 21.95 16.35 -3.77
C VAL A 26 22.25 17.06 -2.45
N ILE A 27 21.43 18.05 -2.10
CA ILE A 27 21.48 18.68 -0.78
C ILE A 27 20.73 17.78 0.21
N GLY A 28 21.43 17.31 1.23
CA GLY A 28 20.88 16.50 2.32
C GLY A 28 20.17 17.34 3.39
N PRO A 29 19.60 16.68 4.41
CA PRO A 29 18.80 17.34 5.47
C PRO A 29 19.54 18.46 6.22
N ASP A 30 20.85 18.31 6.43
CA ASP A 30 21.68 19.30 7.15
C ASP A 30 22.24 20.40 6.22
N GLY A 31 21.70 20.55 5.01
CA GLY A 31 22.21 21.47 3.99
C GLY A 31 23.52 21.01 3.32
N LYS A 32 24.07 19.86 3.73
CA LYS A 32 25.31 19.31 3.18
C LYS A 32 25.07 18.60 1.85
N VAL A 33 25.99 18.75 0.91
CA VAL A 33 25.98 17.99 -0.34
C VAL A 33 26.34 16.54 -0.06
N ILE A 34 25.47 15.61 -0.46
CA ILE A 34 25.66 14.17 -0.28
C ILE A 34 25.50 13.43 -1.61
N PRO A 35 26.24 12.32 -1.83
CA PRO A 35 26.01 11.46 -2.97
C PRO A 35 24.71 10.68 -2.78
N LEU A 36 23.81 10.75 -3.77
CA LEU A 36 22.63 9.91 -3.88
C LEU A 36 22.89 8.85 -4.95
N GLY A 37 22.73 7.58 -4.58
CA GLY A 37 22.83 6.46 -5.51
C GLY A 37 21.71 6.48 -6.57
N GLN A 38 21.69 5.43 -7.40
CA GLN A 38 20.60 5.23 -8.36
C GLN A 38 19.26 5.16 -7.62
N VAL A 39 18.24 5.79 -8.19
CA VAL A 39 16.85 5.73 -7.71
C VAL A 39 15.97 5.11 -8.79
N ASP A 40 15.02 4.27 -8.37
CA ASP A 40 14.28 3.37 -9.26
C ASP A 40 13.08 4.04 -9.96
N GLY A 41 12.66 5.20 -9.47
CA GLY A 41 11.50 5.93 -10.00
C GLY A 41 10.20 5.66 -9.25
N ASP A 42 10.27 5.28 -7.97
CA ASP A 42 9.10 5.20 -7.09
C ASP A 42 8.49 6.57 -6.81
N ALA A 43 7.17 6.65 -6.62
CA ALA A 43 6.53 7.91 -6.24
C ALA A 43 6.91 8.33 -4.81
N ILE A 44 6.77 7.42 -3.84
CA ILE A 44 7.12 7.62 -2.43
C ILE A 44 7.88 6.39 -1.94
N ARG A 45 9.05 6.64 -1.35
CA ARG A 45 9.88 5.59 -0.74
C ARG A 45 10.25 5.96 0.67
N LEU A 46 9.78 5.16 1.63
CA LEU A 46 10.07 5.25 3.06
C LEU A 46 11.17 4.24 3.40
N VAL A 47 12.26 4.74 4.01
CA VAL A 47 13.42 3.94 4.37
C VAL A 47 13.84 4.27 5.79
N THR A 48 13.68 3.31 6.71
CA THR A 48 13.92 3.53 8.15
C THR A 48 13.12 4.73 8.69
N ALA A 49 11.87 4.88 8.24
CA ALA A 49 11.00 5.99 8.62
C ALA A 49 9.94 5.54 9.66
N LEU A 50 9.62 6.41 10.62
CA LEU A 50 8.67 6.10 11.70
C LEU A 50 7.54 7.13 11.75
N LYS A 51 6.33 6.71 12.15
CA LYS A 51 5.19 7.62 12.37
C LYS A 51 4.92 8.48 11.13
N ILE A 52 4.57 7.82 10.03
CA ILE A 52 4.30 8.45 8.74
C ILE A 52 2.83 8.34 8.43
N TRP A 53 2.21 9.42 7.98
CA TRP A 53 0.83 9.45 7.52
C TRP A 53 0.78 9.93 6.07
N ILE A 54 0.28 9.07 5.17
CA ILE A 54 0.08 9.38 3.77
C ILE A 54 -1.42 9.42 3.52
N ASP A 55 -1.95 10.60 3.24
CA ASP A 55 -3.39 10.84 3.22
C ASP A 55 -3.82 11.66 2.01
N HIS A 56 -4.95 11.31 1.39
CA HIS A 56 -5.50 12.11 0.28
C HIS A 56 -4.45 12.41 -0.82
N ALA A 57 -3.59 11.44 -1.16
CA ALA A 57 -2.68 11.56 -2.30
C ALA A 57 -3.23 10.82 -3.53
N THR A 58 -2.95 11.34 -4.72
CA THR A 58 -3.19 10.60 -5.98
C THR A 58 -1.87 10.19 -6.60
N LEU A 59 -1.66 8.87 -6.73
CA LEU A 59 -0.39 8.27 -7.16
C LEU A 59 -0.63 7.40 -8.41
N TYR A 60 0.11 7.64 -9.50
CA TYR A 60 -0.07 6.87 -10.75
C TYR A 60 1.10 6.94 -11.73
N GLY A 61 1.21 5.95 -12.62
CA GLY A 61 2.06 5.99 -13.81
C GLY A 61 3.56 6.16 -13.56
N CYS A 62 4.08 5.65 -12.44
CA CYS A 62 5.51 5.71 -12.13
C CYS A 62 6.24 4.50 -12.72
N GLN A 63 7.52 4.65 -13.06
CA GLN A 63 8.25 3.60 -13.77
C GLN A 63 8.53 2.33 -12.93
N ASP A 64 8.64 2.43 -11.61
CA ASP A 64 8.73 1.26 -10.72
C ASP A 64 7.50 1.12 -9.79
N GLY A 65 7.63 1.42 -8.50
CA GLY A 65 6.53 1.38 -7.53
C GLY A 65 5.79 2.72 -7.37
N LEU A 66 4.65 2.74 -6.69
CA LEU A 66 4.07 3.99 -6.18
C LEU A 66 4.49 4.22 -4.73
N LEU A 67 4.37 3.21 -3.87
CA LEU A 67 4.68 3.35 -2.46
C LEU A 67 5.49 2.17 -1.93
N ASP A 68 6.71 2.47 -1.48
CA ASP A 68 7.61 1.50 -0.88
C ASP A 68 7.86 1.81 0.60
N VAL A 69 7.54 0.88 1.49
CA VAL A 69 7.78 0.96 2.93
C VAL A 69 8.77 -0.11 3.33
N THR A 70 10.01 0.28 3.64
CA THR A 70 11.12 -0.69 3.70
C THR A 70 12.11 -0.39 4.83
N ARG A 71 13.00 -1.35 5.08
CA ARG A 71 14.18 -1.19 5.94
C ARG A 71 13.87 -0.74 7.36
N GLY A 72 12.92 -1.42 8.01
CA GLY A 72 12.52 -1.17 9.40
C GLY A 72 11.61 0.04 9.56
N SER A 73 11.03 0.54 8.47
CA SER A 73 9.98 1.55 8.56
C SER A 73 8.74 0.97 9.26
N THR A 74 8.09 1.72 10.14
CA THR A 74 6.97 1.21 10.95
C THR A 74 6.08 2.33 11.47
N ASN A 75 4.88 1.97 11.96
CA ASN A 75 3.83 2.91 12.35
C ASN A 75 3.45 3.84 11.20
N VAL A 76 3.06 3.25 10.08
CA VAL A 76 2.67 3.97 8.87
C VAL A 76 1.17 3.82 8.64
N THR A 77 0.47 4.94 8.45
CA THR A 77 -0.94 4.95 8.04
C THR A 77 -1.05 5.48 6.62
N ILE A 78 -1.75 4.73 5.77
CA ILE A 78 -1.99 5.06 4.35
C ILE A 78 -3.50 5.14 4.19
N SER A 79 -4.04 6.35 4.10
CA SER A 79 -5.48 6.57 4.10
C SER A 79 -5.99 7.46 2.97
N ASN A 80 -7.22 7.24 2.52
CA ASN A 80 -7.90 8.13 1.56
C ASN A 80 -7.12 8.39 0.26
N ASN A 81 -6.17 7.53 -0.13
CA ASN A 81 -5.37 7.75 -1.33
C ASN A 81 -6.03 7.12 -2.55
N TRP A 82 -5.74 7.67 -3.73
CA TRP A 82 -6.16 7.11 -5.01
C TRP A 82 -4.95 6.61 -5.78
N PHE A 83 -4.84 5.27 -5.88
CA PHE A 83 -3.84 4.57 -6.68
C PHE A 83 -4.47 4.11 -7.98
N ARG A 84 -3.87 4.42 -9.13
CA ARG A 84 -4.41 4.04 -10.45
C ARG A 84 -3.31 3.90 -11.49
N ASN A 85 -3.61 3.25 -12.61
CA ASN A 85 -2.74 3.15 -13.79
C ASN A 85 -1.30 2.78 -13.42
N GLN A 86 -1.13 1.64 -12.77
CA GLN A 86 0.15 1.20 -12.24
C GLN A 86 0.29 -0.32 -12.28
N ASP A 87 1.47 -0.82 -12.63
CA ASP A 87 1.80 -2.23 -12.47
C ASP A 87 2.02 -2.59 -10.98
N LYS A 88 3.07 -2.04 -10.37
CA LYS A 88 3.46 -2.30 -8.98
C LYS A 88 2.98 -1.17 -8.07
N VAL A 89 1.91 -1.40 -7.30
CA VAL A 89 1.31 -0.33 -6.48
C VAL A 89 2.08 -0.08 -5.18
N MET A 90 2.11 -1.04 -4.26
CA MET A 90 2.60 -0.84 -2.90
C MET A 90 3.41 -2.03 -2.39
N LEU A 91 4.67 -1.79 -2.03
CA LEU A 91 5.56 -2.80 -1.46
C LEU A 91 5.83 -2.51 0.03
N LEU A 92 5.45 -3.45 0.89
CA LEU A 92 5.71 -3.41 2.31
C LEU A 92 6.78 -4.47 2.62
N GLY A 93 8.02 -4.04 2.82
CA GLY A 93 9.20 -4.90 2.98
C GLY A 93 9.81 -5.36 1.65
N HIS A 94 11.13 -5.17 1.49
CA HIS A 94 11.82 -5.29 0.19
C HIS A 94 12.61 -6.60 -0.03
N ASP A 95 13.23 -7.14 1.04
CA ASP A 95 14.21 -8.22 0.98
C ASP A 95 13.77 -9.37 1.90
N ASP A 96 13.77 -10.58 1.33
CA ASP A 96 13.40 -11.83 2.00
C ASP A 96 14.38 -12.20 3.14
N ARG A 97 15.51 -11.49 3.29
CA ARG A 97 16.50 -11.66 4.37
C ARG A 97 16.48 -10.53 5.40
N TYR A 98 15.71 -9.47 5.19
CA TYR A 98 15.71 -8.30 6.08
C TYR A 98 14.74 -8.49 7.25
N VAL A 99 15.12 -9.36 8.19
CA VAL A 99 14.28 -9.79 9.33
C VAL A 99 13.80 -8.66 10.24
N ARG A 100 14.43 -7.47 10.21
CA ARG A 100 13.98 -6.31 10.98
C ARG A 100 12.60 -5.81 10.55
N ASP A 101 12.16 -6.12 9.33
CA ASP A 101 10.82 -5.77 8.84
C ASP A 101 9.70 -6.56 9.59
N ARG A 102 10.04 -7.55 10.44
CA ARG A 102 9.07 -8.17 11.37
C ARG A 102 8.40 -7.18 12.33
N ASN A 103 9.07 -6.07 12.63
CA ASN A 103 8.52 -5.03 13.50
C ASN A 103 7.71 -3.96 12.74
N MET A 104 7.57 -4.11 11.40
CA MET A 104 6.78 -3.21 10.58
C MET A 104 5.29 -3.34 10.93
N LYS A 105 4.62 -2.20 11.15
CA LYS A 105 3.18 -2.09 11.35
C LYS A 105 2.63 -1.05 10.39
N VAL A 106 1.69 -1.46 9.55
CA VAL A 106 1.08 -0.58 8.52
C VAL A 106 -0.43 -0.71 8.55
N THR A 107 -1.13 0.42 8.50
CA THR A 107 -2.58 0.49 8.32
C THR A 107 -2.89 1.06 6.93
N VAL A 108 -3.69 0.36 6.15
CA VAL A 108 -4.15 0.75 4.81
C VAL A 108 -5.67 0.85 4.85
N VAL A 109 -6.22 2.06 4.80
CA VAL A 109 -7.67 2.27 5.03
C VAL A 109 -8.29 3.33 4.12
N TYR A 110 -9.52 3.13 3.65
CA TYR A 110 -10.24 4.08 2.78
C TYR A 110 -9.53 4.46 1.48
N ASN A 111 -8.59 3.62 1.00
CA ASN A 111 -7.93 3.87 -0.27
C ASN A 111 -8.77 3.34 -1.43
N HIS A 112 -8.64 3.99 -2.57
CA HIS A 112 -9.16 3.54 -3.85
C HIS A 112 -8.02 3.01 -4.71
N PHE A 113 -8.03 1.70 -4.94
CA PHE A 113 -7.12 1.00 -5.83
C PHE A 113 -7.82 0.70 -7.17
N GLY A 114 -7.53 1.50 -8.17
CA GLY A 114 -8.05 1.36 -9.52
C GLY A 114 -8.51 2.70 -10.12
N PRO A 115 -8.78 2.74 -11.43
CA PRO A 115 -8.66 1.64 -12.37
C PRO A 115 -7.21 1.29 -12.73
N ASN A 116 -7.02 0.14 -13.39
CA ASN A 116 -5.76 -0.28 -14.01
C ASN A 116 -4.57 -0.43 -13.03
N CYS A 117 -4.82 -0.95 -11.83
CA CYS A 117 -3.77 -1.41 -10.94
C CYS A 117 -3.54 -2.91 -11.16
N ASN A 118 -2.33 -3.33 -11.53
CA ASN A 118 -2.08 -4.74 -11.85
C ASN A 118 -1.99 -5.62 -10.59
N GLN A 119 -1.15 -5.19 -9.62
CA GLN A 119 -0.76 -5.99 -8.46
C GLN A 119 -0.23 -5.15 -7.28
N ARG A 120 0.03 -5.83 -6.16
CA ARG A 120 0.69 -5.31 -4.94
C ARG A 120 -0.13 -4.24 -4.21
N MET A 121 -1.35 -4.57 -3.83
CA MET A 121 -2.26 -3.67 -3.12
C MET A 121 -2.67 -4.23 -1.75
N PRO A 122 -1.76 -4.39 -0.77
CA PRO A 122 -0.30 -4.31 -0.85
C PRO A 122 0.35 -5.66 -1.19
N ARG A 123 1.67 -5.65 -1.47
CA ARG A 123 2.52 -6.85 -1.35
C ARG A 123 3.39 -6.76 -0.10
N ILE A 124 3.23 -7.72 0.82
CA ILE A 124 3.80 -7.65 2.17
C ILE A 124 4.90 -8.71 2.36
N ARG A 125 5.96 -8.34 3.08
CA ARG A 125 6.96 -9.24 3.62
C ARG A 125 7.16 -8.98 5.10
N TYR A 126 7.09 -10.04 5.90
CA TYR A 126 7.09 -9.94 7.37
C TYR A 126 6.00 -8.97 7.86
N GLY A 127 6.15 -8.49 9.10
CA GLY A 127 5.36 -7.39 9.66
C GLY A 127 3.88 -7.69 9.83
N TYR A 128 3.19 -6.72 10.41
CA TYR A 128 1.74 -6.69 10.53
C TYR A 128 1.16 -5.62 9.60
N THR A 129 0.14 -5.99 8.83
CA THR A 129 -0.63 -5.04 8.04
C THR A 129 -2.12 -5.20 8.30
N HIS A 130 -2.82 -4.09 8.54
CA HIS A 130 -4.28 -4.05 8.57
C HIS A 130 -4.77 -3.32 7.32
N VAL A 131 -5.50 -4.03 6.46
CA VAL A 131 -6.16 -3.48 5.28
C VAL A 131 -7.66 -3.43 5.54
N SER A 132 -8.26 -2.25 5.61
CA SER A 132 -9.68 -2.14 5.93
C SER A 132 -10.45 -1.11 5.11
N ASN A 133 -11.70 -1.37 4.77
CA ASN A 133 -12.57 -0.44 4.04
C ASN A 133 -11.92 0.19 2.78
N ASN A 134 -11.04 -0.54 2.09
CA ASN A 134 -10.48 -0.10 0.81
C ASN A 134 -11.33 -0.63 -0.35
N LEU A 135 -11.33 0.13 -1.44
CA LEU A 135 -11.97 -0.24 -2.70
C LEU A 135 -10.90 -0.79 -3.67
N TYR A 136 -11.04 -2.06 -4.07
CA TYR A 136 -10.18 -2.70 -5.07
C TYR A 136 -10.96 -2.93 -6.35
N GLN A 137 -10.52 -2.32 -7.46
CA GLN A 137 -11.22 -2.37 -8.73
C GLN A 137 -10.33 -2.88 -9.85
N GLY A 138 -10.65 -4.08 -10.34
CA GLY A 138 -10.20 -4.58 -11.62
C GLY A 138 -8.70 -4.90 -11.68
N TRP A 139 -8.15 -5.54 -10.64
CA TRP A 139 -6.78 -6.02 -10.67
C TRP A 139 -6.56 -7.06 -11.78
N VAL A 140 -5.32 -7.20 -12.23
CA VAL A 140 -4.97 -8.05 -13.38
C VAL A 140 -4.33 -9.36 -12.92
N GLN A 141 -3.38 -9.32 -11.99
CA GLN A 141 -2.74 -10.51 -11.42
C GLN A 141 -3.38 -10.90 -10.08
N TYR A 142 -3.22 -10.06 -9.06
CA TYR A 142 -3.77 -10.24 -7.71
C TYR A 142 -3.96 -8.89 -7.02
N ALA A 143 -4.82 -8.81 -6.00
CA ALA A 143 -4.97 -7.60 -5.20
C ALA A 143 -3.92 -7.54 -4.09
N ILE A 144 -4.05 -8.43 -3.10
CA ILE A 144 -3.19 -8.48 -1.92
C ILE A 144 -2.23 -9.66 -2.05
N GLY A 145 -0.96 -9.51 -1.71
CA GLY A 145 -0.06 -10.65 -1.72
C GLY A 145 1.07 -10.54 -0.72
N GLY A 146 1.92 -11.56 -0.68
CA GLY A 146 3.10 -11.46 0.17
C GLY A 146 4.03 -12.66 0.18
N SER A 147 4.96 -12.65 1.13
CA SER A 147 5.94 -13.70 1.40
C SER A 147 6.49 -13.59 2.84
N MET A 148 7.29 -14.57 3.28
CA MET A 148 8.10 -14.51 4.51
C MET A 148 7.30 -14.37 5.82
N GLY A 149 6.23 -15.15 5.99
CA GLY A 149 5.51 -15.25 7.27
C GLY A 149 4.90 -13.92 7.75
N LEU A 150 4.27 -13.18 6.84
CA LEU A 150 3.55 -11.95 7.19
C LEU A 150 2.32 -12.22 8.06
N SER A 151 1.87 -11.19 8.79
CA SER A 151 0.56 -11.16 9.46
C SER A 151 -0.30 -10.07 8.80
N LEU A 152 -1.48 -10.45 8.29
CA LEU A 152 -2.40 -9.57 7.58
C LEU A 152 -3.80 -9.70 8.17
N LYS A 153 -4.40 -8.56 8.52
CA LYS A 153 -5.83 -8.44 8.78
C LYS A 153 -6.50 -7.71 7.61
N SER A 154 -7.37 -8.37 6.86
CA SER A 154 -8.27 -7.79 5.87
C SER A 154 -9.66 -7.63 6.49
N GLU A 155 -10.21 -6.43 6.45
CA GLU A 155 -11.49 -6.16 7.11
C GLU A 155 -12.40 -5.19 6.34
N ALA A 156 -13.58 -5.67 5.94
CA ALA A 156 -14.62 -4.89 5.28
C ALA A 156 -14.15 -4.09 4.05
N ASN A 157 -13.25 -4.66 3.26
CA ASN A 157 -12.87 -4.16 1.95
C ASN A 157 -13.88 -4.59 0.89
N LEU A 158 -13.95 -3.85 -0.22
CA LEU A 158 -14.75 -4.20 -1.39
C LEU A 158 -13.84 -4.58 -2.56
N PHE A 159 -13.93 -5.83 -2.99
CA PHE A 159 -13.15 -6.39 -4.09
C PHE A 159 -14.03 -6.60 -5.33
N ILE A 160 -13.80 -5.79 -6.37
CA ILE A 160 -14.51 -5.87 -7.63
C ILE A 160 -13.55 -6.42 -8.69
N ALA A 161 -13.62 -7.72 -8.96
CA ALA A 161 -12.78 -8.35 -9.97
C ALA A 161 -13.14 -7.86 -11.39
N ARG A 162 -12.20 -7.96 -12.33
CA ARG A 162 -12.49 -7.74 -13.77
C ARG A 162 -13.47 -8.79 -14.25
N THR A 163 -14.29 -8.50 -15.26
CA THR A 163 -15.23 -9.48 -15.84
C THR A 163 -14.51 -10.68 -16.44
N LYS A 164 -13.36 -10.46 -17.08
CA LYS A 164 -12.47 -11.48 -17.66
C LYS A 164 -11.08 -11.43 -17.00
N GLY A 165 -10.43 -12.58 -16.85
CA GLY A 165 -9.08 -12.72 -16.27
C GLY A 165 -9.09 -13.21 -14.81
N SER A 166 -8.00 -12.94 -14.10
CA SER A 166 -7.80 -13.40 -12.71
C SER A 166 -8.92 -12.90 -11.78
N LYS A 167 -9.37 -13.80 -10.91
CA LYS A 167 -10.33 -13.54 -9.83
C LYS A 167 -9.70 -13.62 -8.45
N GLU A 168 -8.44 -14.06 -8.41
CA GLU A 168 -7.73 -14.29 -7.17
C GLU A 168 -7.41 -12.95 -6.51
N VAL A 169 -7.98 -12.73 -5.33
CA VAL A 169 -7.66 -11.57 -4.50
C VAL A 169 -6.26 -11.72 -3.92
N THR A 170 -5.87 -12.95 -3.58
CA THR A 170 -4.59 -13.23 -2.90
C THR A 170 -3.56 -13.90 -3.76
N TRP A 171 -2.30 -13.50 -3.55
CA TRP A 171 -1.15 -14.23 -4.03
C TRP A 171 -0.16 -14.54 -2.91
N ARG A 172 0.29 -15.80 -2.84
CA ARG A 172 1.29 -16.26 -1.88
C ARG A 172 2.51 -16.79 -2.61
N LYS A 173 3.68 -16.21 -2.33
CA LYS A 173 4.97 -16.83 -2.68
C LYS A 173 5.18 -18.09 -1.83
N VAL A 174 4.99 -19.27 -2.40
CA VAL A 174 5.32 -20.53 -1.72
C VAL A 174 6.84 -20.61 -1.56
N SER A 175 7.34 -20.67 -0.33
CA SER A 175 8.73 -20.98 -0.03
C SER A 175 8.85 -22.51 0.20
N SER A 176 9.87 -23.14 -0.37
CA SER A 176 10.16 -24.57 -0.22
C SER A 176 10.66 -24.97 1.18
N LYS A 177 10.55 -24.08 2.18
CA LYS A 177 10.95 -24.31 3.56
C LYS A 177 9.69 -24.42 4.43
N ASN A 178 9.42 -25.62 4.93
CA ASN A 178 8.42 -25.92 5.94
C ASN A 178 8.65 -25.03 7.18
N GLY A 179 7.96 -23.90 7.30
CA GLY A 179 8.13 -23.01 8.45
C GLY A 179 7.54 -21.61 8.35
N ASP A 180 7.22 -21.11 7.16
CA ASP A 180 6.54 -19.81 7.06
C ASP A 180 5.06 -19.99 7.45
N LYS A 181 4.74 -19.77 8.73
CA LYS A 181 3.36 -19.67 9.21
C LYS A 181 2.83 -18.28 8.88
N TRP A 182 1.91 -18.19 7.91
CA TRP A 182 1.31 -16.91 7.52
C TRP A 182 -0.02 -16.78 8.24
N GLU A 183 -0.28 -15.60 8.80
CA GLU A 183 -1.50 -15.31 9.54
C GLU A 183 -2.34 -14.36 8.69
N PHE A 184 -3.28 -14.91 7.92
CA PHE A 184 -4.30 -14.14 7.21
C PHE A 184 -5.58 -14.15 8.02
N HIS A 185 -6.10 -12.97 8.32
CA HIS A 185 -7.35 -12.78 9.04
C HIS A 185 -8.31 -11.98 8.18
N LEU A 186 -9.48 -12.52 7.88
CA LEU A 186 -10.51 -11.86 7.08
C LEU A 186 -11.78 -11.69 7.88
N VAL A 187 -12.31 -10.48 7.82
CA VAL A 187 -13.48 -10.11 8.61
C VAL A 187 -14.37 -9.19 7.77
N ARG A 188 -15.54 -9.68 7.36
CA ARG A 188 -16.60 -8.87 6.70
C ARG A 188 -16.23 -8.27 5.33
N ASP A 189 -15.25 -8.82 4.61
CA ASP A 189 -14.93 -8.38 3.24
C ASP A 189 -16.08 -8.73 2.25
N ALA A 190 -16.34 -7.85 1.29
CA ALA A 190 -17.33 -8.06 0.22
C ALA A 190 -16.65 -8.30 -1.13
N PHE A 191 -17.23 -9.22 -1.91
CA PHE A 191 -16.67 -9.70 -3.16
C PHE A 191 -17.71 -9.57 -4.28
N GLU A 192 -17.33 -8.89 -5.35
CA GLU A 192 -18.14 -8.76 -6.57
C GLU A 192 -17.40 -9.39 -7.76
N ASN A 193 -18.17 -9.78 -8.78
CA ASN A 193 -17.65 -10.37 -10.03
C ASN A 193 -16.83 -11.66 -9.86
N GLY A 194 -17.16 -12.46 -8.84
CA GLY A 194 -16.57 -13.78 -8.61
C GLY A 194 -15.21 -13.75 -7.89
N ALA A 195 -14.91 -12.68 -7.15
CA ALA A 195 -13.74 -12.64 -6.29
C ALA A 195 -13.88 -13.67 -5.14
N LEU A 196 -12.80 -14.42 -4.87
CA LEU A 196 -12.79 -15.55 -3.92
C LEU A 196 -11.66 -15.39 -2.88
N PHE A 197 -11.92 -15.83 -1.64
CA PHE A 197 -10.97 -15.81 -0.53
C PHE A 197 -11.21 -16.98 0.43
N MET A 198 -10.17 -17.50 1.11
CA MET A 198 -10.28 -18.46 2.23
C MET A 198 -9.60 -17.98 3.55
N VAL A 199 -10.16 -18.40 4.71
CA VAL A 199 -9.59 -18.51 6.10
C VAL A 199 -10.02 -17.46 7.20
N THR A 200 -9.77 -17.82 8.49
CA THR A 200 -10.29 -17.49 9.87
C THR A 200 -9.68 -16.30 10.71
N ILE A 201 -10.13 -16.09 11.98
CA ILE A 201 -10.38 -14.78 12.68
C ILE A 201 -9.50 -14.41 13.94
N LYS A 202 -9.15 -13.11 14.15
CA LYS A 202 -9.16 -12.33 15.45
C LYS A 202 -8.97 -10.79 15.27
N GLU A 203 -9.38 -9.97 16.27
CA GLU A 203 -9.70 -8.52 16.17
C GLU A 203 -8.63 -7.47 16.62
N GLN A 204 -8.81 -6.20 16.19
CA GLN A 204 -8.07 -4.98 16.60
C GLN A 204 -8.98 -3.73 16.45
N TYR A 205 -8.77 -2.68 17.28
CA TYR A 205 -9.69 -1.55 17.52
C TYR A 205 -9.49 -0.30 16.64
N PHE A 206 -10.39 -0.11 15.68
CA PHE A 206 -11.05 1.15 15.29
C PHE A 206 -12.41 0.77 14.68
N LYS A 207 -13.37 1.69 14.58
CA LYS A 207 -14.69 1.35 14.01
C LYS A 207 -14.57 1.08 12.52
N VAL A 208 -14.45 -0.19 12.16
CA VAL A 208 -14.56 -0.66 10.78
C VAL A 208 -16.05 -0.78 10.44
N VAL A 209 -16.46 -0.07 9.40
CA VAL A 209 -17.84 -0.03 8.93
C VAL A 209 -18.08 -1.10 7.87
N ASP A 210 -19.35 -1.34 7.54
CA ASP A 210 -19.74 -2.41 6.63
C ASP A 210 -19.16 -2.22 5.21
N ALA A 211 -18.84 -3.33 4.54
CA ALA A 211 -18.27 -3.33 3.20
C ALA A 211 -19.19 -2.69 2.14
N GLU A 212 -20.52 -2.70 2.35
CA GLU A 212 -21.49 -1.99 1.49
C GLU A 212 -21.23 -0.48 1.45
N SER A 213 -20.69 0.09 2.53
CA SER A 213 -20.39 1.53 2.63
C SER A 213 -19.09 1.92 1.92
N VAL A 214 -18.26 0.97 1.48
CA VAL A 214 -16.92 1.25 0.93
C VAL A 214 -16.96 2.18 -0.26
N ARG A 215 -17.96 2.07 -1.15
CA ARG A 215 -18.11 3.00 -2.29
C ARG A 215 -18.30 4.44 -1.84
N SER A 216 -19.07 4.65 -0.77
CA SER A 216 -19.29 5.98 -0.20
C SER A 216 -18.04 6.52 0.48
N LEU A 217 -17.39 5.67 1.30
CA LEU A 217 -16.18 6.02 2.06
C LEU A 217 -15.00 6.39 1.18
N THR A 218 -14.85 5.71 0.04
CA THR A 218 -13.74 5.91 -0.91
C THR A 218 -14.07 6.91 -2.02
N ARG A 219 -15.28 7.51 -2.02
CA ARG A 219 -15.71 8.47 -3.06
C ARG A 219 -14.81 9.69 -3.16
N CYS A 220 -14.21 10.09 -2.04
CA CYS A 220 -13.34 11.26 -1.94
C CYS A 220 -11.85 10.90 -1.98
N SER A 221 -11.47 9.64 -2.24
CA SER A 221 -10.07 9.23 -2.26
C SER A 221 -9.26 10.01 -3.31
N GLY A 222 -8.01 10.34 -2.96
CA GLY A 222 -7.09 11.10 -3.79
C GLY A 222 -6.90 12.54 -3.34
N ALA A 223 -6.09 13.28 -4.11
CA ALA A 223 -5.80 14.69 -3.88
C ALA A 223 -7.08 15.52 -3.86
N LEU A 224 -7.27 16.25 -2.75
CA LEU A 224 -8.38 17.16 -2.56
C LEU A 224 -8.44 18.17 -3.70
N ARG A 225 -9.64 18.40 -4.22
CA ARG A 225 -9.88 19.42 -5.25
C ARG A 225 -10.35 20.69 -4.57
N CYS A 226 -9.49 21.69 -4.51
CA CYS A 226 -9.89 23.01 -4.04
C CYS A 226 -10.59 23.75 -5.17
N SER A 227 -11.75 24.32 -4.89
CA SER A 227 -12.45 25.23 -5.80
C SER A 227 -12.39 26.63 -5.21
N LYS A 228 -12.64 27.67 -6.02
CA LYS A 228 -12.71 29.05 -5.50
C LYS A 228 -13.75 29.21 -4.37
N THR A 229 -14.71 28.29 -4.29
CA THR A 229 -15.82 28.30 -3.33
C THR A 229 -15.67 27.30 -2.18
N SER A 230 -14.60 26.49 -2.15
CA SER A 230 -14.39 25.49 -1.09
C SER A 230 -12.94 25.49 -0.61
N ARG A 231 -12.74 25.73 0.69
CA ARG A 231 -11.41 25.61 1.31
C ARG A 231 -11.03 24.13 1.44
N CYS A 232 -9.83 23.84 0.98
CA CYS A 232 -8.97 22.80 1.54
C CYS A 232 -8.11 23.50 2.61
#